data_AF-A0A6A9SSM8-F1
#
_entry.id   AF-A0A6A9SSM8-F1
#
_cell.length_a   1.000
_cell.length_b   1.000
_cell.length_c   1.000
_cell.angle_alpha   90.00
_cell.angle_beta   90.00
_cell.angle_gamma   90.00
#
_symmetry.space_group_name_H-M   'P 1'
#
loop_
_entity.id
_entity.type
_entity.pdbx_description
1 polymer ?
#
loop_
_entity_poly.entity_id
_entity_poly.type
_entity_poly.pdbx_seq_one_letter_code
_entity_poly.pdbx_strand_id
1 'polypeptide(L)'
;MTTHDTQFESGLDDGKAALVDALRDALGENLRDVWVLDQQTQQPLYLREDVADRIEDVDVERYLDNERYGFVTRQTYNRLHYSEFRYTHRGFDTWELFRTFVADDDAQVGVVVGVDADGTNYDFGALTDAVHDLAGEYGVAAFAPAADEGA
;
A
#
# COMPACT_ATOMS: atom_id res chain seq x y z
N MET A 1 19.24 -11.62 -15.31
CA MET A 1 18.00 -12.41 -15.21
C MET A 1 18.02 -12.99 -13.81
N THR A 2 17.48 -12.23 -12.86
CA THR A 2 17.59 -12.50 -11.43
C THR A 2 16.17 -12.42 -10.91
N THR A 3 15.46 -13.54 -11.00
CA THR A 3 14.12 -13.71 -10.42
C THR A 3 14.34 -14.01 -8.94
N HIS A 4 14.29 -12.99 -8.08
CA HIS A 4 14.41 -13.12 -6.61
C HIS A 4 13.29 -12.32 -5.94
N ASP A 5 12.06 -12.56 -6.40
CA ASP A 5 10.83 -11.97 -5.89
C ASP A 5 9.89 -13.15 -5.62
N THR A 6 9.98 -13.77 -4.45
CA THR A 6 9.24 -15.02 -4.21
C THR A 6 8.96 -15.24 -2.74
N GLN A 7 7.79 -14.76 -2.28
CA GLN A 7 6.98 -15.53 -1.35
C GLN A 7 5.49 -15.11 -1.27
N PHE A 8 5.14 -13.86 -1.57
CA PHE A 8 3.76 -13.35 -1.39
C PHE A 8 2.86 -13.38 -2.63
N GLU A 9 3.43 -13.45 -3.84
CA GLU A 9 2.64 -13.36 -5.09
C GLU A 9 1.84 -14.63 -5.41
N SER A 10 2.38 -15.79 -5.05
CA SER A 10 1.73 -17.09 -5.27
C SER A 10 0.60 -17.29 -4.25
N GLY A 11 -0.54 -16.65 -4.48
CA GLY A 11 -1.72 -16.72 -3.62
C GLY A 11 -2.56 -15.44 -3.57
N LEU A 12 -2.15 -14.38 -4.28
CA LEU A 12 -2.95 -13.16 -4.38
C LEU A 12 -4.17 -13.36 -5.27
N ASP A 13 -5.30 -12.79 -4.84
CA ASP A 13 -6.46 -12.61 -5.70
C ASP A 13 -6.12 -11.71 -6.89
N ASP A 14 -6.84 -11.87 -8.01
CA ASP A 14 -6.55 -11.18 -9.29
C ASP A 14 -6.36 -9.66 -9.14
N GLY A 15 -7.17 -9.00 -8.30
CA GLY A 15 -7.05 -7.56 -8.05
C GLY A 15 -5.80 -7.16 -7.27
N LYS A 16 -5.39 -7.95 -6.26
CA LYS A 16 -4.18 -7.70 -5.48
C LYS A 16 -2.92 -7.95 -6.31
N ALA A 17 -2.94 -8.98 -7.15
CA ALA A 17 -1.87 -9.25 -8.10
C ALA A 17 -1.71 -8.07 -9.09
N ALA A 18 -2.82 -7.63 -9.71
CA ALA A 18 -2.81 -6.48 -10.62
C ALA A 18 -2.29 -5.19 -9.96
N LEU A 19 -2.62 -4.97 -8.68
CA LEU A 19 -2.10 -3.85 -7.90
C LEU A 19 -0.58 -3.91 -7.73
N VAL A 20 -0.04 -5.06 -7.35
CA VAL A 20 1.42 -5.24 -7.20
C VAL A 20 2.13 -5.06 -8.55
N ASP A 21 1.57 -5.62 -9.62
CA ASP A 21 2.14 -5.51 -10.97
C ASP A 21 2.18 -4.05 -11.44
N ALA A 22 1.10 -3.30 -11.29
CA ALA A 22 1.06 -1.89 -11.67
C ALA A 22 2.05 -1.03 -10.87
N LEU A 23 2.21 -1.31 -9.57
CA LEU A 23 3.18 -0.62 -8.73
C LEU A 23 4.62 -0.96 -9.13
N ARG A 24 4.91 -2.22 -9.46
CA ARG A 24 6.22 -2.64 -9.98
C ARG A 24 6.53 -2.02 -11.33
N ASP A 25 5.56 -1.95 -12.23
CA ASP A 25 5.74 -1.31 -13.54
C ASP A 25 6.08 0.18 -13.39
N ALA A 26 5.49 0.84 -12.41
CA ALA A 26 5.70 2.27 -12.17
C ALA A 26 7.00 2.58 -11.37
N LEU A 27 7.36 1.72 -10.41
CA LEU A 27 8.44 1.97 -9.44
C LEU A 27 9.71 1.15 -9.71
N GLY A 28 9.62 0.11 -10.53
CA GLY A 28 10.72 -0.76 -10.90
C GLY A 28 11.37 -1.42 -9.68
N GLU A 29 12.71 -1.49 -9.70
CA GLU A 29 13.52 -2.09 -8.63
C GLU A 29 13.46 -1.33 -7.30
N ASN A 30 12.98 -0.08 -7.32
CA ASN A 30 12.86 0.75 -6.13
C ASN A 30 11.61 0.43 -5.30
N LEU A 31 10.67 -0.37 -5.81
CA LEU A 31 9.58 -0.88 -4.99
C LEU A 31 10.14 -1.78 -3.88
N ARG A 32 9.81 -1.45 -2.63
CA ARG A 32 10.28 -2.18 -1.44
C ARG A 32 9.22 -3.09 -0.87
N ASP A 33 8.01 -2.57 -0.72
CA ASP A 33 6.92 -3.26 -0.07
C ASP A 33 5.57 -2.66 -0.49
N VAL A 34 4.54 -3.50 -0.47
CA VAL A 34 3.15 -3.12 -0.71
C VAL A 34 2.29 -3.78 0.35
N TRP A 35 1.48 -2.97 1.01
CA TRP A 35 0.52 -3.41 2.01
C TRP A 35 -0.86 -2.89 1.69
N VAL A 36 -1.87 -3.70 1.99
CA VAL A 36 -3.26 -3.26 2.08
C VAL A 36 -3.71 -3.32 3.53
N LEU A 37 -4.54 -2.38 3.93
CA LEU A 37 -5.08 -2.30 5.28
C LEU A 37 -6.51 -1.79 5.29
N ASP A 38 -7.26 -2.20 6.29
CA ASP A 38 -8.58 -1.65 6.59
C ASP A 38 -8.62 -1.16 8.06
N GLN A 39 -9.81 -1.02 8.62
CA GLN A 39 -9.97 -0.57 10.01
C GLN A 39 -9.55 -1.63 11.04
N GLN A 40 -9.50 -2.91 10.66
CA GLN A 40 -9.34 -4.05 11.55
C GLN A 40 -7.99 -4.73 11.40
N THR A 41 -7.48 -4.86 10.17
CA THR A 41 -6.31 -5.68 9.86
C THR A 41 -5.50 -5.12 8.68
N GLN A 42 -4.38 -5.76 8.40
CA GLN A 42 -3.46 -5.47 7.32
C GLN A 42 -2.92 -6.75 6.69
N GLN A 43 -2.52 -6.66 5.42
CA GLN A 43 -1.94 -7.77 4.69
C GLN A 43 -0.76 -7.27 3.83
N PRO A 44 0.43 -7.87 3.95
CA PRO A 44 1.50 -7.66 2.98
C PRO A 44 1.11 -8.33 1.66
N LEU A 45 1.20 -7.58 0.57
CA LEU A 45 1.04 -8.10 -0.79
C LEU A 45 2.39 -8.33 -1.47
N TYR A 46 3.35 -7.48 -1.12
CA TYR A 46 4.69 -7.53 -1.66
C TYR A 46 5.71 -7.14 -0.59
N LEU A 47 6.81 -7.87 -0.51
CA LEU A 47 7.98 -7.55 0.28
C LEU A 47 9.22 -7.96 -0.51
N ARG A 48 10.14 -7.02 -0.73
CA ARG A 48 11.45 -7.31 -1.30
C ARG A 48 12.31 -8.05 -0.28
N GLU A 49 13.19 -8.94 -0.74
CA GLU A 49 13.96 -9.86 0.12
C GLU A 49 14.75 -9.14 1.21
N ASP A 50 15.47 -8.07 0.87
CA ASP A 50 16.26 -7.27 1.82
C ASP A 50 15.41 -6.50 2.85
N VAL A 51 14.15 -6.26 2.53
CA VAL A 51 13.17 -5.62 3.41
C VAL A 51 12.57 -6.67 4.34
N ALA A 52 12.22 -7.86 3.81
CA ALA A 52 11.72 -8.98 4.61
C ALA A 52 12.68 -9.34 5.74
N ASP A 53 13.99 -9.46 5.43
CA ASP A 53 15.04 -9.75 6.42
C ASP A 53 15.15 -8.70 7.53
N ARG A 54 14.81 -7.44 7.24
CA ARG A 54 14.90 -6.32 8.20
C ARG A 54 13.63 -6.09 8.99
N ILE A 55 12.49 -6.48 8.43
CA ILE A 55 11.17 -6.35 9.05
C ILE A 55 11.00 -7.32 10.22
N GLU A 56 11.68 -8.47 10.23
CA GLU A 56 11.69 -9.39 11.38
C GLU A 56 12.22 -8.73 12.67
N ASP A 57 13.06 -7.70 12.56
CA ASP A 57 13.64 -6.96 13.68
C ASP A 57 12.82 -5.71 14.08
N VAL A 58 11.73 -5.39 13.38
CA VAL A 58 10.91 -4.19 13.57
C VAL A 58 9.45 -4.56 13.80
N ASP A 59 8.81 -3.90 14.77
CA ASP A 59 7.37 -4.06 15.05
C ASP A 59 6.53 -3.38 13.95
N VAL A 60 6.44 -4.05 12.79
CA VAL A 60 5.72 -3.57 11.60
C VAL A 60 4.23 -3.45 11.85
N GLU A 61 3.67 -4.33 12.69
CA GLU A 61 2.30 -4.21 13.18
C GLU A 61 2.09 -2.85 13.85
N ARG A 62 2.96 -2.46 14.77
CA ARG A 62 2.88 -1.17 15.47
C ARG A 62 3.19 0.04 14.59
N TYR A 63 4.05 -0.10 13.58
CA TYR A 63 4.30 0.96 12.59
C TYR A 63 3.07 1.23 11.74
N LEU A 64 2.47 0.17 11.19
CA LEU A 64 1.29 0.27 10.36
C LEU A 64 0.04 0.62 11.17
N ASP A 65 -0.04 0.25 12.46
CA ASP A 65 -1.08 0.72 13.38
C ASP A 65 -1.04 2.24 13.58
N ASN A 66 0.15 2.85 13.60
CA ASN A 66 0.28 4.31 13.60
C ASN A 66 -0.22 4.92 12.28
N GLU A 67 0.01 4.26 11.15
CA GLU A 67 -0.56 4.68 9.86
C GLU A 67 -2.08 4.46 9.79
N ARG A 68 -2.62 3.43 10.46
CA ARG A 68 -4.05 3.18 10.63
C ARG A 68 -4.73 4.24 11.50
N TYR A 69 -4.04 4.82 12.48
CA TYR A 69 -4.54 6.01 13.19
C TYR A 69 -4.75 7.21 12.23
N GLY A 70 -3.97 7.27 11.14
CA GLY A 70 -4.18 8.19 10.01
C GLY A 70 -5.48 7.97 9.24
N PHE A 71 -6.02 6.74 9.25
CA PHE A 71 -7.28 6.36 8.59
C PHE A 71 -8.50 7.09 9.19
N VAL A 72 -8.54 7.23 10.53
CA VAL A 72 -9.60 7.95 11.26
C VAL A 72 -9.53 9.47 11.03
N THR A 73 -8.33 10.02 10.84
CA THR A 73 -8.16 11.46 10.62
C THR A 73 -8.53 11.90 9.19
N ARG A 74 -8.51 11.02 8.18
CA ARG A 74 -8.94 11.35 6.80
C ARG A 74 -10.42 11.74 6.68
N GLN A 75 -11.33 11.04 7.36
CA GLN A 75 -12.76 11.42 7.37
C GLN A 75 -12.97 12.83 7.92
N THR A 76 -12.08 13.28 8.80
CA THR A 76 -12.10 14.64 9.35
C THR A 76 -11.62 15.66 8.31
N TYR A 77 -10.59 15.37 7.51
CA TYR A 77 -10.10 16.29 6.47
C TYR A 77 -11.08 16.51 5.30
N ASN A 78 -11.73 15.46 4.80
CA ASN A 78 -12.69 15.59 3.68
C ASN A 78 -13.93 16.44 4.05
N ARG A 79 -14.21 16.63 5.35
CA ARG A 79 -15.28 17.52 5.83
C ARG A 79 -14.79 18.94 6.16
N LEU A 80 -13.48 19.16 6.19
CA LEU A 80 -12.85 20.42 6.62
C LEU A 80 -12.18 21.19 5.48
N HIS A 81 -12.11 20.61 4.27
CA HIS A 81 -11.48 21.26 3.11
C HIS A 81 -12.37 21.15 1.87
N TYR A 82 -12.26 22.13 0.97
CA TYR A 82 -13.03 22.20 -0.28
C TYR A 82 -12.54 21.23 -1.36
N SER A 83 -11.52 20.43 -1.06
CA SER A 83 -10.88 19.50 -1.98
C SER A 83 -10.72 18.15 -1.31
N GLU A 84 -10.63 17.10 -2.13
CA GLU A 84 -10.52 15.74 -1.65
C GLU A 84 -9.08 15.40 -1.28
N PHE A 85 -8.91 14.75 -0.13
CA PHE A 85 -7.63 14.20 0.27
C PHE A 85 -7.29 12.99 -0.61
N ARG A 86 -6.19 13.05 -1.37
CA ARG A 86 -5.82 12.01 -2.34
C ARG A 86 -4.80 11.00 -1.81
N TYR A 87 -3.71 11.48 -1.21
CA TYR A 87 -2.63 10.62 -0.72
C TYR A 87 -1.74 11.35 0.29
N THR A 88 -0.84 10.61 0.94
CA THR A 88 0.28 11.14 1.72
C THR A 88 1.60 10.59 1.19
N HIS A 89 2.64 11.41 1.31
CA HIS A 89 4.02 11.03 1.07
C HIS A 89 4.86 11.42 2.29
N ARG A 90 5.75 10.53 2.75
CA ARG A 90 6.68 10.78 3.85
C ARG A 90 8.05 10.22 3.52
N GLY A 91 9.07 11.08 3.52
CA GLY A 91 10.46 10.65 3.39
C GLY A 91 11.07 10.22 4.72
N PHE A 92 11.82 9.12 4.67
CA PHE A 92 12.80 8.68 5.66
C PHE A 92 14.21 8.86 5.11
N ASP A 93 15.23 8.57 5.92
CA ASP A 93 16.63 8.72 5.53
C ASP A 93 17.06 7.77 4.40
N THR A 94 16.39 6.63 4.26
CA THR A 94 16.74 5.56 3.30
C THR A 94 15.60 5.16 2.37
N TRP A 95 14.37 5.62 2.60
CA TRP A 95 13.19 5.23 1.84
C TRP A 95 12.05 6.23 1.99
N GLU A 96 11.03 6.09 1.15
CA GLU A 96 9.85 6.93 1.12
C GLU A 96 8.58 6.08 1.28
N LEU A 97 7.63 6.60 2.04
CA LEU A 97 6.32 6.00 2.26
C LEU A 97 5.27 6.77 1.45
N PHE A 98 4.65 6.11 0.49
CA PHE A 98 3.45 6.57 -0.19
C PHE A 98 2.23 5.85 0.39
N ARG A 99 1.14 6.58 0.60
CA ARG A 99 -0.14 5.99 1.00
C ARG A 99 -1.30 6.69 0.31
N THR A 100 -2.21 5.90 -0.24
CA THR A 100 -3.52 6.34 -0.73
C THR A 100 -4.62 5.43 -0.17
N PHE A 101 -5.88 5.74 -0.46
CA PHE A 101 -6.98 4.85 -0.10
C PHE A 101 -8.13 4.96 -1.08
N VAL A 102 -8.72 3.81 -1.36
CA VAL A 102 -9.91 3.63 -2.18
C VAL A 102 -11.09 3.27 -1.28
N ALA A 103 -12.28 3.70 -1.67
CA ALA A 103 -13.50 3.51 -0.89
C ALA A 103 -14.71 3.43 -1.82
N ASP A 104 -15.66 2.57 -1.46
CA ASP A 104 -17.02 2.55 -2.01
C ASP A 104 -18.03 2.55 -0.85
N ASP A 105 -19.30 2.24 -1.12
CA ASP A 105 -20.36 2.25 -0.10
C ASP A 105 -20.16 1.17 0.97
N ASP A 106 -19.45 0.08 0.66
CA ASP A 106 -19.36 -1.13 1.49
C ASP A 106 -17.97 -1.34 2.11
N ALA A 107 -16.92 -0.79 1.49
CA ALA A 107 -15.53 -1.01 1.90
C ALA A 107 -14.66 0.25 1.80
N GLN A 108 -13.63 0.31 2.65
CA GLN A 108 -12.56 1.31 2.56
C GLN A 108 -11.23 0.60 2.81
N VAL A 109 -10.30 0.74 1.86
CA VAL A 109 -9.00 0.06 1.89
C VAL A 109 -7.88 1.08 1.67
N GLY A 110 -6.92 1.09 2.59
CA GLY A 110 -5.66 1.82 2.45
C GLY A 110 -4.64 1.00 1.69
N VAL A 111 -3.93 1.65 0.78
CA VAL A 111 -2.78 1.08 0.07
C VAL A 111 -1.54 1.83 0.53
N VAL A 112 -0.57 1.10 1.07
CA VAL A 112 0.70 1.63 1.57
C VAL A 112 1.82 1.02 0.74
N VAL A 113 2.73 1.88 0.29
CA VAL A 113 3.84 1.51 -0.59
C VAL A 113 5.13 2.10 -0.07
N GLY A 114 6.11 1.22 0.17
CA GLY A 114 7.49 1.62 0.46
C GLY A 114 8.32 1.68 -0.83
N VAL A 115 9.14 2.73 -0.95
CA VAL A 115 10.01 2.96 -2.11
C VAL A 115 11.40 3.37 -1.67
N ASP A 116 12.46 2.87 -2.31
CA ASP A 116 13.82 3.34 -2.04
C ASP A 116 13.99 4.84 -2.28
N ALA A 117 14.71 5.51 -1.36
CA ALA A 117 15.08 6.90 -1.52
C ALA A 117 16.42 7.00 -2.27
N ASP A 118 16.37 6.89 -3.60
CA ASP A 118 17.53 7.03 -4.49
C ASP A 118 17.67 8.44 -5.10
N GLY A 119 16.76 9.34 -4.73
CA GLY A 119 16.66 10.71 -5.29
C GLY A 119 15.79 10.80 -6.54
N THR A 120 15.19 9.70 -6.99
CA THR A 120 14.16 9.70 -8.04
C THR A 120 12.89 10.39 -7.53
N ASN A 121 12.30 11.22 -8.37
CA ASN A 121 11.02 11.87 -8.06
C ASN A 121 9.90 11.13 -8.77
N TYR A 122 9.09 10.39 -8.01
CA TYR A 122 7.95 9.66 -8.53
C TYR A 122 6.72 10.54 -8.63
N ASP A 123 5.92 10.30 -9.67
CA ASP A 123 4.60 10.90 -9.78
C ASP A 123 3.59 10.17 -8.88
N PHE A 124 3.56 10.54 -7.60
CA PHE A 124 2.60 10.00 -6.63
C PHE A 124 1.13 10.31 -6.99
N GLY A 125 0.90 11.31 -7.83
CA GLY A 125 -0.42 11.59 -8.39
C GLY A 125 -0.84 10.48 -9.36
N ALA A 126 0.02 10.16 -10.33
CA ALA A 126 -0.19 9.07 -11.27
C ALA A 126 -0.29 7.69 -10.58
N LEU A 127 0.50 7.46 -9.52
CA LEU A 127 0.36 6.25 -8.70
C LEU A 127 -1.01 6.18 -8.00
N THR A 128 -1.50 7.31 -7.50
CA THR A 128 -2.84 7.38 -6.91
C THR A 128 -3.91 7.08 -7.97
N ASP A 129 -3.78 7.65 -9.17
CA ASP A 129 -4.71 7.40 -10.29
C ASP A 129 -4.72 5.90 -10.65
N ALA A 130 -3.55 5.27 -10.79
CA ALA A 130 -3.44 3.85 -11.10
C ALA A 130 -4.11 2.95 -10.05
N VAL A 131 -3.93 3.23 -8.75
CA VAL A 131 -4.59 2.49 -7.67
C VAL A 131 -6.11 2.65 -7.73
N HIS A 132 -6.59 3.86 -8.03
CA HIS A 132 -8.02 4.15 -8.14
C HIS A 132 -8.65 3.49 -9.38
N ASP A 133 -7.97 3.51 -10.52
CA ASP A 133 -8.44 2.87 -11.76
C ASP A 133 -8.59 1.36 -11.56
N LEU A 134 -7.60 0.71 -10.96
CA LEU A 134 -7.68 -0.72 -10.62
C LEU A 134 -8.81 -1.01 -9.63
N ALA A 135 -9.01 -0.16 -8.61
CA ALA A 135 -10.14 -0.33 -7.69
C ALA A 135 -11.49 -0.15 -8.40
N GLY A 136 -11.57 0.70 -9.43
CA GLY A 136 -12.74 0.84 -10.29
C GLY A 136 -13.00 -0.39 -11.18
N GLU A 137 -11.94 -1.06 -11.62
CA GLU A 137 -12.01 -2.27 -12.45
C GLU A 137 -12.36 -3.53 -11.64
N TYR A 138 -11.68 -3.75 -10.52
CA TYR A 138 -11.80 -4.97 -9.72
C TYR A 138 -12.78 -4.83 -8.54
N GLY A 139 -13.16 -3.61 -8.18
CA GLY A 139 -13.94 -3.29 -6.98
C GLY A 139 -13.06 -3.15 -5.74
N VAL A 140 -13.43 -2.25 -4.81
CA VAL A 140 -12.63 -1.94 -3.61
C VAL A 140 -12.44 -3.15 -2.71
N ALA A 141 -13.46 -4.01 -2.59
CA ALA A 141 -13.41 -5.23 -1.78
C ALA A 141 -12.33 -6.21 -2.27
N ALA A 142 -11.93 -6.18 -3.54
CA ALA A 142 -10.85 -7.04 -4.06
C ALA A 142 -9.50 -6.70 -3.42
N PHE A 143 -9.34 -5.50 -2.86
CA PHE A 143 -8.11 -5.08 -2.19
C PHE A 143 -8.18 -5.24 -0.67
N ALA A 144 -9.33 -5.63 -0.12
CA ALA A 144 -9.47 -5.80 1.32
C ALA A 144 -8.44 -6.82 1.84
N PRO A 145 -7.75 -6.52 2.96
CA PRO A 145 -6.83 -7.46 3.55
C PRO A 145 -7.59 -8.73 3.95
N ALA A 146 -6.96 -9.90 3.79
CA ALA A 146 -7.52 -11.14 4.30
C ALA A 146 -7.71 -11.00 5.83
N ALA A 147 -8.88 -11.44 6.32
CA ALA A 147 -9.09 -11.55 7.75
C ALA A 147 -8.05 -12.53 8.31
N ASP A 148 -7.39 -12.18 9.41
CA ASP A 148 -6.53 -13.10 10.13
C ASP A 148 -7.43 -14.22 10.67
N GLU A 149 -7.44 -15.38 10.01
CA GLU A 149 -8.07 -16.59 10.54
C GLU A 149 -7.19 -17.06 11.71
N GLY A 150 -7.43 -16.45 12.87
CA GLY A 150 -6.55 -16.50 14.03
C GLY A 150 -6.03 -17.89 14.39
N ALA A 151 -4.78 -17.90 14.84
CA ALA A 151 -4.18 -18.99 15.60
C ALA A 151 -4.83 -19.17 16.99
#